data_AF-A0A6G3ZY47-F1
#
_entry.id   AF-A0A6G3ZY47-F1
#
_cell.length_a   1.000
_cell.length_b   1.000
_cell.length_c   1.000
_cell.angle_alpha   90.00
_cell.angle_beta   90.00
_cell.angle_gamma   90.00
#
_symmetry.space_group_name_H-M   'P 1'
#
loop_
_entity.id
_entity.type
_entity.pdbx_description
1 polymer ?
#
loop_
_entity_poly.entity_id
_entity_poly.type
_entity_poly.pdbx_seq_one_letter_code
_entity_poly.pdbx_strand_id
1 'polypeptide(L)' 'MGVLTFISMLIMGSAFSAGFLLLFKRKTAPGILFIVLSVVCYFLYAYIANKYFV' A
#
# COMPACT_ATOMS: atom_id res chain seq x y z
N MET A 1 14.44 11.63 6.23
CA MET A 1 13.65 10.38 6.35
C MET A 1 12.14 10.63 6.35
N GLY A 2 11.61 11.70 6.96
CA GLY A 2 10.15 11.89 7.14
C GLY A 2 9.29 12.04 5.86
N VAL A 3 9.69 12.88 4.90
CA VAL A 3 8.80 13.22 3.75
C VAL A 3 8.58 12.03 2.80
N LEU A 4 9.65 11.30 2.48
CA LEU A 4 9.55 10.13 1.59
C LEU A 4 8.68 9.04 2.21
N THR A 5 8.90 8.77 3.50
CA THR A 5 8.12 7.84 4.32
C THR A 5 6.64 8.20 4.37
N PHE A 6 6.36 9.49 4.59
CA PHE A 6 5.01 10.03 4.62
C PHE A 6 4.30 9.85 3.28
N ILE A 7 4.95 10.20 2.17
CA ILE A 7 4.40 10.00 0.82
C ILE A 7 4.16 8.51 0.54
N SER A 8 5.10 7.63 0.90
CA SER A 8 4.95 6.18 0.72
C SER A 8 3.77 5.61 1.51
N MET A 9 3.60 5.99 2.79
CA MET A 9 2.44 5.57 3.59
C MET A 9 1.13 6.11 3.04
N LEU A 10 1.11 7.35 2.56
CA LEU A 10 -0.07 8.00 1.99
C LEU A 10 -0.52 7.30 0.70
N ILE A 11 0.43 6.93 -0.16
CA ILE A 11 0.17 6.16 -1.39
C ILE A 11 -0.33 4.75 -1.06
N MET A 12 0.29 4.03 -0.11
CA MET A 12 -0.16 2.69 0.30
C MET A 12 -1.57 2.70 0.89
N GLY A 13 -1.85 3.65 1.80
CA GLY A 13 -3.18 3.82 2.39
C GLY A 13 -4.24 4.16 1.33
N SER A 14 -3.88 5.01 0.36
CA SER A 14 -4.77 5.36 -0.76
C SER A 14 -5.05 4.17 -1.67
N ALA A 15 -4.04 3.36 -1.99
CA ALA A 15 -4.19 2.15 -2.79
C ALA A 15 -5.06 1.08 -2.09
N PHE A 16 -4.91 0.94 -0.77
CA PHE A 16 -5.72 0.04 0.05
C PHE A 16 -7.19 0.49 0.07
N SER A 17 -7.43 1.79 0.30
CA SER A 17 -8.77 2.38 0.28
C SER A 17 -9.43 2.25 -1.10
N ALA A 18 -8.69 2.51 -2.19
CA ALA A 18 -9.17 2.33 -3.56
C ALA A 18 -9.52 0.86 -3.87
N GLY A 19 -8.70 -0.08 -3.38
CA GLY A 19 -8.98 -1.51 -3.47
C GLY A 19 -10.30 -1.90 -2.80
N PHE A 20 -10.56 -1.39 -1.59
CA PHE A 20 -11.85 -1.56 -0.91
C PHE A 20 -13.02 -0.95 -1.67
N LEU A 21 -12.84 0.26 -2.22
CA LEU A 21 -13.87 0.95 -3.01
C LEU A 21 -14.25 0.16 -4.27
N LEU A 22 -13.27 -0.52 -4.89
CA LEU A 22 -13.50 -1.43 -6.02
C LEU A 22 -14.25 -2.70 -5.62
N LEU A 23 -14.02 -3.24 -4.41
CA LEU A 23 -14.82 -4.34 -3.86
C LEU A 23 -16.29 -3.94 -3.74
N PHE A 24 -16.58 -2.74 -3.22
CA PHE A 24 -17.95 -2.21 -3.13
C PHE A 24 -18.63 -2.04 -4.48
N LYS A 25 -17.86 -1.71 -5.54
CA LYS A 25 -18.38 -1.61 -6.92
C LYS A 25 -18.52 -2.97 -7.62
N ARG A 26 -18.50 -4.10 -6.88
CA ARG A 26 -18.52 -5.48 -7.41
C ARG A 26 -17.38 -5.81 -8.38
N LYS A 27 -16.31 -5.00 -8.41
CA LYS A 27 -15.09 -5.28 -9.16
C LYS A 27 -14.10 -6.00 -8.25
N THR A 28 -14.44 -7.23 -7.89
CA THR A 28 -13.71 -8.05 -6.91
C THR A 28 -12.27 -8.35 -7.35
N ALA A 29 -12.06 -8.82 -8.59
CA ALA A 29 -10.73 -9.13 -9.10
C ALA A 29 -9.73 -7.95 -8.98
N PRO A 30 -10.01 -6.74 -9.52
CA PRO A 30 -9.09 -5.62 -9.38
C PRO A 30 -9.02 -5.07 -7.96
N GLY A 31 -10.10 -5.14 -7.17
CA GLY A 31 -10.09 -4.70 -5.77
C GLY A 31 -9.13 -5.52 -4.90
N ILE A 32 -9.19 -6.85 -5.02
CA ILE A 32 -8.26 -7.76 -4.32
C ILE A 32 -6.83 -7.51 -4.78
N LEU A 33 -6.61 -7.32 -6.09
CA LEU A 33 -5.29 -7.04 -6.66
C LEU A 33 -4.67 -5.77 -6.03
N PHE A 34 -5.43 -4.69 -5.90
CA PHE A 34 -4.97 -3.46 -5.27
C PHE A 34 -4.67 -3.61 -3.77
N ILE A 35 -5.49 -4.37 -3.05
CA ILE A 35 -5.27 -4.65 -1.62
C ILE A 35 -3.99 -5.45 -1.43
N VAL A 36 -3.81 -6.54 -2.18
CA VAL A 36 -2.61 -7.38 -2.12
C VAL A 36 -1.37 -6.58 -2.50
N LEU A 37 -1.44 -5.77 -3.57
CA LEU A 37 -0.34 -4.92 -4.01
C LEU A 37 0.07 -3.92 -2.91
N SER A 38 -0.90 -3.29 -2.23
CA SER A 38 -0.62 -2.37 -1.13
C SER A 38 0.10 -3.06 0.03
N VAL A 39 -0.32 -4.27 0.41
CA VAL A 39 0.33 -5.07 1.46
C VAL A 39 1.76 -5.44 1.08
N VAL A 40 2.00 -5.87 -0.17
CA VAL A 40 3.35 -6.21 -0.65
C VAL A 40 4.27 -4.98 -0.63
N CYS A 41 3.77 -3.81 -1.07
CA CYS A 41 4.51 -2.55 -0.99
C CYS A 41 4.87 -2.17 0.45
N TYR A 42 3.97 -2.42 1.41
CA TYR A 42 4.25 -2.20 2.82
C TYR A 42 5.40 -3.08 3.33
N PHE A 43 5.40 -4.37 2.99
CA PHE A 43 6.47 -5.29 3.38
C PHE A 43 7.82 -4.89 2.78
N LEU A 44 7.87 -4.53 1.49
CA LEU A 44 9.09 -4.04 0.86
C LEU A 44 9.61 -2.77 1.54
N TYR A 45 8.69 -1.83 1.82
CA TYR A 45 9.05 -0.58 2.47
C TYR A 45 9.57 -0.82 3.90
N ALA A 46 8.91 -1.68 4.68
CA ALA A 46 9.34 -2.04 6.02
C ALA A 46 10.72 -2.71 6.00
N TYR A 47 10.99 -3.59 5.04
CA TYR A 47 12.28 -4.24 4.86
C TYR A 47 13.40 -3.25 4.53
N ILE A 48 13.15 -2.33 3.59
CA ILE A 48 14.12 -1.29 3.20
C ILE A 48 14.33 -0.31 4.36
N ALA A 49 13.28 0.16 5.00
CA ALA A 49 13.39 1.05 6.15
C ALA A 49 14.19 0.38 7.28
N ASN A 50 13.94 -0.89 7.60
CA ASN A 50 14.69 -1.60 8.64
C ASN A 50 16.16 -1.82 8.26
N LYS A 51 16.46 -2.11 6.99
CA LYS A 51 17.83 -2.39 6.54
C LYS A 51 18.71 -1.14 6.39
N TYR A 52 18.12 0.00 6.06
CA TYR A 52 18.87 1.22 5.71
C TYR A 52 18.68 2.36 6.72
N PHE A 53 17.69 2.29 7.62
CA PHE A 53 17.32 3.39 8.52
C PHE A 53 17.30 3.00 10.02
N VAL A 54 17.56 1.73 10.38
CA VAL A 54 17.82 1.24 11.75
C VAL A 54 19.30 0.91 11.88
#